data_AF-A0A495KM62-F1
#
_entry.id   AF-A0A495KM62-F1
#
_cell.length_a   1.000
_cell.length_b   1.000
_cell.length_c   1.000
_cell.angle_alpha   90.00
_cell.angle_beta   90.00
_cell.angle_gamma   90.00
#
_symmetry.space_group_name_H-M   'P 1'
#
loop_
_entity.id
_entity.type
_entity.pdbx_description
1 polymer ?
#
loop_
_entity_poly.entity_id
_entity_poly.type
_entity_poly.pdbx_seq_one_letter_code
_entity_poly.pdbx_strand_id
1 'polypeptide(L)'
;MNIIEMAALLSVETSKIGLFTEVDFAEMERKLELEKHNHPDLTESISQFFNALKNHSKSFQAVMNNRALFNFFAKKNLSKKQFQEESEIEDKQAIKGFIQTYLIDELNPIVYDKIGANDFQEIALLTEAHQFLPDRVSEKIIYYATEKLGLANKTLKPPFGDFSKILYIKDANFFTFLNGFKNETIEEQVKALFTTVMNMYIADKSSELAKRTFTAMKNYHALDEQLSKNIGMLKESAEINYKPFAVNRKKYYWIYAVVGLILVIRVSMFISDISEMNSQYDSYQNYDDYEMQSEPRQIDRYYTDMKFKIDSFRVFLADYNQTQIRRLTKLSNIKTGQNPFETFYENQPTGESNNYLRVRNTSNYDVVLLENAVLYDSIKMPRTAHFIKAGESVAVNFNNADTKTIFNIYMGKKLATFQTESNHLFVRNGSIVEYRFSELIPNVKEVLETDYVFKNDADINFVNGHLRIDSEGLIEN
;
A
#
# COMPACT_ATOMS: atom_id res chain seq x y z
N MET A 1 -32.62 1.83 5.85
CA MET A 1 -32.53 0.47 6.44
C MET A 1 -33.27 -0.49 5.53
N ASN A 2 -32.69 -1.64 5.18
CA ASN A 2 -33.35 -2.63 4.31
C ASN A 2 -34.23 -3.63 5.09
N ILE A 3 -34.97 -4.47 4.36
CA ILE A 3 -35.92 -5.42 4.96
C ILE A 3 -35.25 -6.53 5.80
N ILE A 4 -33.98 -6.87 5.53
CA ILE A 4 -33.19 -7.85 6.32
C ILE A 4 -32.68 -7.20 7.61
N GLU A 5 -32.23 -5.94 7.56
CA GLU A 5 -31.89 -5.16 8.75
C GLU A 5 -33.11 -4.99 9.66
N MET A 6 -34.30 -4.75 9.09
CA MET A 6 -35.56 -4.70 9.84
C MET A 6 -35.88 -6.02 10.53
N ALA A 7 -35.74 -7.15 9.82
CA ALA A 7 -35.93 -8.47 10.39
C ALA A 7 -34.96 -8.72 11.56
N ALA A 8 -33.70 -8.29 11.39
CA ALA A 8 -32.67 -8.41 12.41
C ALA A 8 -32.92 -7.50 13.62
N LEU A 9 -33.47 -6.30 13.42
CA LEU A 9 -33.87 -5.36 14.47
C LEU A 9 -35.04 -5.92 15.31
N LEU A 10 -36.04 -6.47 14.63
CA LEU A 10 -37.21 -7.09 15.26
C LEU A 10 -36.93 -8.47 15.85
N SER A 11 -35.72 -9.01 15.64
CA SER A 11 -35.34 -10.37 16.06
C SER A 11 -36.31 -11.43 15.51
N VAL A 12 -36.69 -11.29 14.23
CA VAL A 12 -37.59 -12.24 13.55
C VAL A 12 -36.97 -13.63 13.55
N GLU A 13 -37.64 -14.58 14.19
CA GLU A 13 -37.25 -15.99 14.16
C GLU A 13 -37.51 -16.56 12.76
N THR A 14 -36.46 -17.05 12.09
CA THR A 14 -36.57 -17.57 10.73
C THR A 14 -37.51 -18.76 10.61
N SER A 15 -37.64 -19.58 11.67
CA SER A 15 -38.58 -20.70 11.74
C SER A 15 -40.06 -20.29 11.83
N LYS A 16 -40.35 -19.03 12.18
CA LYS A 16 -41.73 -18.49 12.26
C LYS A 16 -42.17 -17.76 10.99
N ILE A 17 -41.26 -17.54 10.03
CA ILE A 17 -41.59 -16.89 8.76
C ILE A 17 -42.63 -17.75 8.01
N GLY A 18 -43.74 -17.13 7.61
CA GLY A 18 -44.89 -17.81 7.02
C GLY A 18 -45.89 -18.40 8.01
N LEU A 19 -45.62 -18.33 9.32
CA LEU A 19 -46.48 -18.81 10.40
C LEU A 19 -46.97 -17.68 11.32
N PHE A 20 -46.63 -16.42 11.03
CA PHE A 20 -47.05 -15.27 11.82
C PHE A 20 -48.55 -15.05 11.77
N THR A 21 -49.13 -14.77 12.93
CA THR A 21 -50.53 -14.41 13.11
C THR A 21 -50.73 -12.90 12.91
N GLU A 22 -51.99 -12.46 12.78
CA GLU A 22 -52.31 -11.02 12.75
C GLU A 22 -51.85 -10.27 14.01
N VAL A 23 -51.82 -10.96 15.16
CA VAL A 23 -51.31 -10.38 16.42
C VAL A 23 -49.79 -10.14 16.32
N ASP A 24 -49.05 -11.08 15.74
CA ASP A 24 -47.60 -10.93 15.52
C ASP A 24 -47.31 -9.76 14.57
N PHE A 25 -48.08 -9.65 13.49
CA PHE A 25 -47.96 -8.52 12.55
C PHE A 25 -48.23 -7.18 13.21
N ALA A 26 -49.30 -7.07 14.02
CA ALA A 26 -49.62 -5.85 14.75
C ALA A 26 -48.53 -5.46 15.77
N GLU A 27 -47.89 -6.43 16.42
CA GLU A 27 -46.78 -6.16 17.34
C GLU A 27 -45.54 -5.64 16.59
N MET A 28 -45.19 -6.27 15.46
CA MET A 28 -44.08 -5.82 14.62
C MET A 28 -44.32 -4.42 14.06
N GLU A 29 -45.53 -4.12 13.60
CA GLU A 29 -45.91 -2.81 13.06
C GLU A 29 -45.78 -1.72 14.13
N ARG A 30 -46.24 -1.99 15.35
CA ARG A 30 -46.08 -1.07 16.48
C ARG A 30 -44.61 -0.79 16.79
N LYS A 31 -43.74 -1.80 16.73
CA LYS A 31 -42.29 -1.63 16.96
C LYS A 31 -41.63 -0.80 15.83
N LEU A 32 -42.01 -1.04 14.57
CA LEU A 32 -41.46 -0.31 13.43
C LEU A 32 -41.97 1.14 13.34
N GLU A 33 -43.21 1.43 13.75
CA GLU A 33 -43.71 2.81 13.81
C GLU A 33 -42.98 3.65 14.88
N LEU A 34 -42.53 3.02 15.98
CA LEU A 34 -41.65 3.70 16.95
C LEU A 34 -40.30 4.05 16.33
N GLU A 35 -39.73 3.16 15.50
CA GLU A 35 -38.45 3.41 14.80
C GLU A 35 -38.58 4.45 13.69
N LYS A 36 -39.72 4.45 12.98
CA LYS A 36 -40.04 5.46 11.97
C LYS A 36 -40.10 6.88 12.52
N HIS A 37 -40.44 7.04 13.81
CA HIS A 37 -40.37 8.34 14.46
C HIS A 37 -38.93 8.91 14.51
N ASN A 38 -37.93 8.02 14.59
CA ASN A 38 -36.51 8.39 14.58
C ASN A 38 -35.92 8.43 13.15
N HIS A 39 -36.55 7.74 12.20
CA HIS A 39 -36.09 7.61 10.81
C HIS A 39 -37.28 7.67 9.81
N PRO A 40 -37.69 8.88 9.36
CA PRO A 40 -38.90 9.07 8.55
C PRO A 40 -38.85 8.40 7.17
N ASP A 41 -37.64 8.17 6.65
CA ASP A 41 -37.32 7.55 5.37
C ASP A 41 -37.66 6.05 5.31
N LEU A 42 -38.04 5.43 6.43
CA LEU A 42 -38.32 3.99 6.50
C LEU A 42 -39.70 3.56 5.95
N THR A 43 -40.60 4.50 5.64
CA THR A 43 -42.01 4.19 5.32
C THR A 43 -42.17 3.19 4.17
N GLU A 44 -41.39 3.36 3.10
CA GLU A 44 -41.40 2.45 1.94
C GLU A 44 -40.82 1.07 2.31
N SER A 45 -39.69 1.04 3.01
CA SER A 45 -39.04 -0.19 3.44
C SER A 45 -39.89 -1.01 4.43
N ILE A 46 -40.69 -0.36 5.30
CA ILE A 46 -41.65 -1.05 6.19
C ILE A 46 -42.73 -1.76 5.39
N SER A 47 -43.29 -1.07 4.39
CA SER A 47 -44.30 -1.64 3.49
C SER A 47 -43.73 -2.83 2.71
N GLN A 48 -42.51 -2.68 2.18
CA GLN A 48 -41.79 -3.75 1.49
C GLN A 48 -41.50 -4.94 2.42
N PHE A 49 -41.12 -4.69 3.68
CA PHE A 49 -40.86 -5.74 4.67
C PHE A 49 -42.11 -6.58 4.96
N PHE A 50 -43.26 -5.95 5.21
CA PHE A 50 -44.50 -6.69 5.42
C PHE A 50 -44.98 -7.41 4.16
N ASN A 51 -44.79 -6.82 2.99
CA ASN A 51 -45.10 -7.47 1.72
C ASN A 51 -44.21 -8.72 1.51
N ALA A 52 -42.91 -8.62 1.78
CA ALA A 52 -41.98 -9.74 1.73
C ALA A 52 -42.37 -10.85 2.71
N LEU A 53 -42.70 -10.51 3.95
CA LEU A 53 -43.13 -11.46 4.98
C LEU A 53 -44.41 -12.21 4.62
N LYS A 54 -45.41 -11.51 4.05
CA LYS A 54 -46.73 -12.09 3.74
C LYS A 54 -46.74 -12.85 2.43
N ASN A 55 -46.20 -12.25 1.37
CA ASN A 55 -46.37 -12.73 0.01
C ASN A 55 -45.15 -13.47 -0.56
N HIS A 56 -43.99 -13.35 0.09
CA HIS A 56 -42.73 -13.98 -0.34
C HIS A 56 -42.00 -14.68 0.82
N SER A 57 -42.78 -15.23 1.77
CA SER A 57 -42.27 -15.79 3.03
C SER A 57 -41.17 -16.83 2.85
N LYS A 58 -41.30 -17.74 1.88
CA LYS A 58 -40.29 -18.77 1.59
C LYS A 58 -38.95 -18.15 1.14
N SER A 59 -38.98 -17.30 0.11
CA SER A 59 -37.77 -16.66 -0.42
C SER A 59 -37.12 -15.75 0.62
N PHE A 60 -37.94 -15.08 1.43
CA PHE A 60 -37.45 -14.29 2.54
C PHE A 60 -36.76 -15.14 3.62
N GLN A 61 -37.36 -16.27 3.98
CA GLN A 61 -36.77 -17.24 4.90
C GLN A 61 -35.45 -17.80 4.36
N ALA A 62 -35.37 -18.12 3.07
CA ALA A 62 -34.16 -18.59 2.43
C ALA A 62 -33.02 -17.56 2.50
N VAL A 63 -33.30 -16.28 2.23
CA VAL A 63 -32.31 -15.20 2.38
C VAL A 63 -31.87 -15.05 3.84
N MET A 64 -32.81 -15.09 4.78
CA MET A 64 -32.51 -14.97 6.22
C MET A 64 -31.68 -16.15 6.77
N ASN A 65 -31.89 -17.36 6.23
CA ASN A 65 -31.11 -18.54 6.60
C ASN A 65 -29.78 -18.65 5.85
N ASN A 66 -29.59 -17.95 4.73
CA ASN A 66 -28.31 -17.91 4.05
C ASN A 66 -27.34 -16.96 4.78
N ARG A 67 -26.31 -17.53 5.42
CA ARG A 67 -25.31 -16.78 6.19
C ARG A 67 -24.72 -15.61 5.41
N ALA A 68 -24.32 -15.83 4.17
CA ALA A 68 -23.62 -14.82 3.37
C ALA A 68 -24.55 -13.66 3.02
N LEU A 69 -25.77 -13.95 2.54
CA LEU A 69 -26.77 -12.92 2.23
C LEU A 69 -27.21 -12.18 3.49
N PHE A 70 -27.52 -12.88 4.57
CA PHE A 70 -27.94 -12.25 5.82
C PHE A 70 -26.84 -11.35 6.38
N ASN A 71 -25.62 -11.84 6.52
CA ASN A 71 -24.51 -11.03 7.06
C ASN A 71 -24.25 -9.79 6.19
N PHE A 72 -24.32 -9.95 4.87
CA PHE A 72 -24.14 -8.87 3.92
C PHE A 72 -25.22 -7.79 4.10
N PHE A 73 -26.51 -8.15 3.99
CA PHE A 73 -27.60 -7.17 4.06
C PHE A 73 -27.84 -6.64 5.47
N ALA A 74 -27.68 -7.45 6.52
CA ALA A 74 -27.85 -7.01 7.91
C ALA A 74 -26.63 -6.23 8.45
N LYS A 75 -25.53 -6.15 7.69
CA LYS A 75 -24.25 -5.58 8.12
C LYS A 75 -23.74 -6.22 9.43
N LYS A 76 -23.84 -7.55 9.51
CA LYS A 76 -23.43 -8.37 10.67
C LYS A 76 -22.36 -9.39 10.27
N ASN A 77 -21.69 -9.97 11.26
CA ASN A 77 -20.72 -11.05 11.05
C ASN A 77 -21.06 -12.24 11.97
N LEU A 78 -22.22 -12.84 11.74
CA LEU A 78 -22.69 -13.99 12.50
C LEU A 78 -22.02 -15.28 12.02
N SER A 79 -21.79 -16.20 12.96
CA SER A 79 -21.14 -17.48 12.70
C SER A 79 -22.10 -18.50 12.09
N LYS A 80 -21.58 -19.50 11.37
CA LYS A 80 -22.39 -20.57 10.75
C LYS A 80 -23.33 -21.28 11.73
N LYS A 81 -22.96 -21.38 13.01
CA LYS A 81 -23.76 -22.04 14.07
C LYS A 81 -25.10 -21.34 14.34
N GLN A 82 -25.25 -20.09 13.93
CA GLN A 82 -26.46 -19.29 14.14
C GLN A 82 -27.46 -19.41 12.98
N PHE A 83 -27.12 -20.16 11.93
CA PHE A 83 -27.97 -20.39 10.78
C PHE A 83 -28.37 -21.87 10.73
N GLN A 84 -29.61 -22.14 10.34
CA GLN A 84 -30.07 -23.50 10.15
C GLN A 84 -29.37 -24.13 8.94
N GLU A 85 -29.12 -25.45 8.97
CA GLU A 85 -28.64 -26.16 7.78
C GLU A 85 -29.63 -25.96 6.63
N GLU A 86 -29.11 -25.74 5.41
CA GLU A 86 -29.90 -25.46 4.20
C GLU A 86 -30.95 -26.55 4.02
N SER A 87 -32.18 -26.30 4.49
CA SER A 87 -33.34 -27.11 4.15
C SER A 87 -33.57 -27.02 2.64
N GLU A 88 -34.03 -28.11 2.02
CA GLU A 88 -34.27 -28.29 0.58
C GLU A 88 -34.39 -26.95 -0.17
N ILE A 89 -33.33 -26.66 -0.94
CA ILE A 89 -33.11 -25.41 -1.67
C ILE A 89 -34.40 -25.03 -2.41
N GLU A 90 -35.02 -23.94 -1.96
CA GLU A 90 -36.06 -23.24 -2.72
C GLU A 90 -35.55 -22.91 -4.13
N ASP A 91 -36.45 -22.82 -5.11
CA ASP A 91 -36.10 -22.47 -6.48
C ASP A 91 -35.16 -21.25 -6.51
N LYS A 92 -33.92 -21.44 -6.98
CA LYS A 92 -32.90 -20.39 -7.05
C LYS A 92 -33.41 -19.15 -7.79
N GLN A 93 -34.31 -19.34 -8.76
CA GLN A 93 -34.93 -18.24 -9.50
C GLN A 93 -35.88 -17.43 -8.63
N ALA A 94 -36.60 -18.05 -7.69
CA ALA A 94 -37.45 -17.35 -6.75
C ALA A 94 -36.61 -16.45 -5.82
N ILE A 95 -35.49 -16.96 -5.31
CA ILE A 95 -34.56 -16.18 -4.47
C ILE A 95 -33.93 -15.03 -5.27
N LYS A 96 -33.49 -15.28 -6.51
CA LYS A 96 -32.99 -14.21 -7.39
C LYS A 96 -34.04 -13.13 -7.62
N GLY A 97 -35.27 -13.52 -7.93
CA GLY A 97 -36.40 -12.61 -8.10
C GLY A 97 -36.72 -11.80 -6.85
N PHE A 98 -36.63 -12.43 -5.68
CA PHE A 98 -36.78 -11.77 -4.39
C PHE A 98 -35.71 -10.68 -4.17
N ILE A 99 -34.43 -11.01 -4.33
CA ILE A 99 -33.33 -10.04 -4.18
C ILE A 99 -33.48 -8.91 -5.19
N GLN A 100 -33.84 -9.24 -6.43
CA GLN A 100 -34.06 -8.26 -7.50
C GLN A 100 -35.21 -7.29 -7.18
N THR A 101 -36.22 -7.73 -6.43
CA THR A 101 -37.41 -6.93 -6.10
C THR A 101 -37.18 -6.06 -4.85
N TYR A 102 -36.54 -6.61 -3.81
CA TYR A 102 -36.51 -5.98 -2.50
C TYR A 102 -35.15 -5.45 -2.05
N LEU A 103 -34.05 -5.91 -2.65
CA LEU A 103 -32.71 -5.68 -2.13
C LEU A 103 -31.72 -5.13 -3.18
N ILE A 104 -32.19 -4.94 -4.42
CA ILE A 104 -31.34 -4.53 -5.53
C ILE A 104 -30.77 -3.12 -5.36
N ASP A 105 -31.54 -2.21 -4.77
CA ASP A 105 -31.16 -0.80 -4.61
C ASP A 105 -30.02 -0.62 -3.60
N GLU A 106 -29.85 -1.55 -2.67
CA GLU A 106 -28.71 -1.57 -1.77
C GLU A 106 -27.55 -2.40 -2.32
N LEU A 107 -27.84 -3.51 -3.01
CA LEU A 107 -26.81 -4.39 -3.55
C LEU A 107 -25.95 -3.71 -4.63
N ASN A 108 -26.58 -2.96 -5.54
CA ASN A 108 -25.88 -2.32 -6.67
C ASN A 108 -24.82 -1.29 -6.23
N PRO A 109 -25.13 -0.30 -5.37
CA PRO A 109 -24.14 0.67 -4.90
C PRO A 109 -22.98 0.01 -4.17
N ILE A 110 -23.25 -0.97 -3.30
CA ILE A 110 -22.19 -1.64 -2.53
C ILE A 110 -21.23 -2.38 -3.47
N VAL A 111 -21.74 -3.07 -4.49
CA VAL A 111 -20.89 -3.72 -5.49
C VAL A 111 -19.99 -2.70 -6.19
N TYR A 112 -20.55 -1.56 -6.60
CA TYR A 112 -19.79 -0.51 -7.27
C TYR A 112 -18.71 0.09 -6.35
N ASP A 113 -19.09 0.48 -5.13
CA ASP A 113 -18.23 1.16 -4.18
C ASP A 113 -17.09 0.26 -3.71
N LYS A 114 -17.38 -1.00 -3.38
CA LYS A 114 -16.38 -1.95 -2.87
C LYS A 114 -15.38 -2.38 -3.94
N ILE A 115 -15.84 -2.73 -5.15
CA ILE A 115 -14.91 -3.04 -6.26
C ILE A 115 -14.12 -1.80 -6.65
N GLY A 116 -14.76 -0.63 -6.69
CA GLY A 116 -14.12 0.66 -6.96
C GLY A 116 -12.97 0.94 -5.99
N ALA A 117 -13.24 0.84 -4.69
CA ALA A 117 -12.30 1.07 -3.60
C ALA A 117 -11.22 -0.03 -3.42
N ASN A 118 -11.29 -1.11 -4.20
CA ASN A 118 -10.44 -2.31 -4.06
C ASN A 118 -10.63 -3.04 -2.71
N ASP A 119 -11.79 -2.92 -2.08
CA ASP A 119 -12.13 -3.61 -0.85
C ASP A 119 -12.70 -5.00 -1.18
N PHE A 120 -11.79 -5.93 -1.46
CA PHE A 120 -12.16 -7.29 -1.86
C PHE A 120 -12.52 -8.20 -0.68
N GLN A 121 -12.21 -7.80 0.56
CA GLN A 121 -12.48 -8.61 1.74
C GLN A 121 -13.98 -8.76 2.00
N GLU A 122 -14.73 -7.66 1.95
CA GLU A 122 -16.18 -7.70 2.17
C GLU A 122 -16.93 -8.30 1.00
N ILE A 123 -16.57 -7.95 -0.24
CA ILE A 123 -17.29 -8.44 -1.42
C ILE A 123 -16.98 -9.91 -1.73
N ALA A 124 -15.86 -10.44 -1.25
CA ALA A 124 -15.59 -11.88 -1.31
C ALA A 124 -16.65 -12.68 -0.54
N LEU A 125 -17.31 -12.12 0.48
CA LEU A 125 -18.40 -12.81 1.19
C LEU A 125 -19.61 -13.09 0.28
N LEU A 126 -19.88 -12.22 -0.69
CA LEU A 126 -20.97 -12.44 -1.66
C LEU A 126 -20.69 -13.62 -2.60
N THR A 127 -19.43 -14.06 -2.75
CA THR A 127 -19.10 -15.20 -3.60
C THR A 127 -19.75 -16.49 -3.11
N GLU A 128 -19.92 -16.66 -1.80
CA GLU A 128 -20.58 -17.83 -1.22
C GLU A 128 -22.07 -17.90 -1.61
N ALA A 129 -22.68 -16.74 -1.90
CA ALA A 129 -24.07 -16.63 -2.30
C ALA A 129 -24.26 -16.29 -3.80
N HIS A 130 -23.21 -16.39 -4.62
CA HIS A 130 -23.23 -15.96 -6.03
C HIS A 130 -24.39 -16.56 -6.83
N GLN A 131 -24.76 -17.82 -6.55
CA GLN A 131 -25.85 -18.53 -7.22
C GLN A 131 -27.23 -17.89 -7.02
N PHE A 132 -27.39 -17.06 -5.98
CA PHE A 132 -28.64 -16.37 -5.64
C PHE A 132 -28.65 -14.91 -6.11
N LEU A 133 -27.52 -14.39 -6.62
CA LEU A 133 -27.46 -13.01 -7.09
C LEU A 133 -28.25 -12.84 -8.40
N PRO A 134 -28.98 -11.72 -8.56
CA PRO A 134 -29.65 -11.41 -9.82
C PRO A 134 -28.65 -11.37 -10.98
N ASP A 135 -29.08 -11.84 -12.16
CA ASP A 135 -28.18 -12.01 -13.31
C ASP A 135 -27.51 -10.69 -13.72
N ARG A 136 -28.27 -9.58 -13.72
CA ARG A 136 -27.74 -8.23 -13.99
C ARG A 136 -26.65 -7.80 -13.02
N VAL A 137 -26.72 -8.22 -11.76
CA VAL A 137 -25.69 -7.92 -10.76
C VAL A 137 -24.45 -8.76 -11.03
N SER A 138 -24.64 -10.06 -11.27
CA SER A 138 -23.55 -10.98 -11.63
C SER A 138 -22.81 -10.51 -12.89
N GLU A 139 -23.53 -10.07 -13.92
CA GLU A 139 -22.95 -9.49 -15.15
C GLU A 139 -22.11 -8.24 -14.86
N LYS A 140 -22.60 -7.32 -14.02
CA LYS A 140 -21.83 -6.14 -13.61
C LYS A 140 -20.57 -6.51 -12.82
N ILE A 141 -20.68 -7.46 -11.90
CA ILE A 141 -19.54 -7.95 -11.12
C ILE A 141 -18.47 -8.51 -12.06
N ILE A 142 -18.87 -9.38 -13.00
CA ILE A 142 -17.99 -9.95 -14.02
C ILE A 142 -17.33 -8.85 -14.85
N TYR A 143 -18.10 -7.84 -15.29
CA TYR A 143 -17.60 -6.71 -16.04
C TYR A 143 -16.52 -5.95 -15.26
N TYR A 144 -16.79 -5.56 -14.01
CA TYR A 144 -15.80 -4.82 -13.20
C TYR A 144 -14.58 -5.66 -12.82
N ALA A 145 -14.76 -6.96 -12.55
CA ALA A 145 -13.66 -7.90 -12.32
C ALA A 145 -12.73 -7.97 -13.55
N THR A 146 -13.34 -8.04 -14.74
CA THR A 146 -12.62 -8.05 -16.03
C THR A 146 -11.91 -6.73 -16.29
N GLU A 147 -12.53 -5.58 -15.99
CA GLU A 147 -11.88 -4.27 -16.09
C GLU A 147 -10.68 -4.14 -15.14
N LYS A 148 -10.78 -4.64 -13.90
CA LYS A 148 -9.67 -4.65 -12.94
C LYS A 148 -8.52 -5.55 -13.43
N LEU A 149 -8.82 -6.75 -13.92
CA LEU A 149 -7.79 -7.60 -14.51
C LEU A 149 -7.17 -6.96 -15.77
N GLY A 150 -7.97 -6.27 -16.57
CA GLY A 150 -7.53 -5.60 -17.79
C GLY A 150 -6.60 -4.44 -17.49
N LEU A 151 -6.94 -3.64 -16.48
CA LEU A 151 -6.10 -2.56 -15.96
C LEU A 151 -4.77 -3.10 -15.42
N ALA A 152 -4.79 -4.20 -14.64
CA ALA A 152 -3.58 -4.83 -14.14
C ALA A 152 -2.69 -5.33 -15.29
N ASN A 153 -3.26 -6.06 -16.24
CA ASN A 153 -2.57 -6.57 -17.41
C ASN A 153 -1.97 -5.46 -18.28
N LYS A 154 -2.70 -4.35 -18.46
CA LYS A 154 -2.21 -3.18 -19.20
C LYS A 154 -1.07 -2.48 -18.46
N THR A 155 -1.26 -2.24 -17.16
CA THR A 155 -0.29 -1.52 -16.33
C THR A 155 1.04 -2.29 -16.21
N LEU A 156 0.99 -3.61 -16.10
CA LEU A 156 2.18 -4.47 -16.00
C LEU A 156 2.86 -4.76 -17.35
N LYS A 157 2.29 -4.33 -18.47
CA LYS A 157 2.92 -4.47 -19.79
C LYS A 157 3.63 -3.18 -20.19
N PRO A 158 4.79 -3.25 -20.86
CA PRO A 158 5.42 -2.05 -21.41
C PRO A 158 4.53 -1.38 -22.47
N PRO A 159 4.37 -0.05 -22.48
CA PRO A 159 4.91 0.91 -21.51
C PRO A 159 4.21 0.79 -20.13
N PHE A 160 5.00 0.57 -19.08
CA PHE A 160 4.47 0.31 -17.74
C PHE A 160 3.65 1.51 -17.24
N GLY A 161 2.48 1.20 -16.69
CA GLY A 161 1.61 2.18 -16.04
C GLY A 161 1.99 2.44 -14.58
N ASP A 162 1.13 3.17 -13.89
CA ASP A 162 1.25 3.42 -12.45
C ASP A 162 0.81 2.17 -11.65
N PHE A 163 1.78 1.52 -11.01
CA PHE A 163 1.57 0.28 -10.25
C PHE A 163 0.78 0.51 -8.95
N SER A 164 0.72 1.74 -8.42
CA SER A 164 -0.06 2.06 -7.22
C SER A 164 -1.56 1.80 -7.44
N LYS A 165 -2.03 1.94 -8.68
CA LYS A 165 -3.43 1.72 -9.07
C LYS A 165 -3.83 0.26 -9.14
N ILE A 166 -2.88 -0.66 -9.07
CA ILE A 166 -3.11 -2.10 -9.24
C ILE A 166 -2.66 -2.92 -8.03
N LEU A 167 -2.38 -2.28 -6.89
CA LEU A 167 -1.87 -2.98 -5.69
C LEU A 167 -2.81 -4.08 -5.18
N TYR A 168 -4.10 -4.04 -5.54
CA TYR A 168 -5.07 -5.08 -5.22
C TYR A 168 -4.71 -6.47 -5.73
N ILE A 169 -3.87 -6.58 -6.78
CA ILE A 169 -3.39 -7.90 -7.23
C ILE A 169 -2.43 -8.57 -6.23
N LYS A 170 -2.01 -7.85 -5.18
CA LYS A 170 -1.22 -8.40 -4.05
C LYS A 170 -2.12 -8.95 -2.94
N ASP A 171 -3.43 -8.76 -3.02
CA ASP A 171 -4.41 -9.23 -2.03
C ASP A 171 -4.96 -10.60 -2.42
N ALA A 172 -4.91 -11.55 -1.48
CA ALA A 172 -5.51 -12.87 -1.62
C ALA A 172 -7.03 -12.79 -1.88
N ASN A 173 -7.72 -11.86 -1.22
CA ASN A 173 -9.16 -11.71 -1.32
C ASN A 173 -9.60 -11.36 -2.75
N PHE A 174 -8.77 -10.67 -3.53
CA PHE A 174 -9.05 -10.41 -4.94
C PHE A 174 -9.20 -11.71 -5.73
N PHE A 175 -8.29 -12.67 -5.54
CA PHE A 175 -8.35 -13.95 -6.25
C PHE A 175 -9.44 -14.88 -5.71
N THR A 176 -9.70 -14.84 -4.40
CA THR A 176 -10.87 -15.52 -3.81
C THR A 176 -12.18 -14.98 -4.39
N PHE A 177 -12.29 -13.65 -4.53
CA PHE A 177 -13.42 -12.98 -5.16
C PHE A 177 -13.63 -13.45 -6.61
N LEU A 178 -12.55 -13.52 -7.40
CA LEU A 178 -12.62 -14.00 -8.79
C LEU A 178 -13.16 -15.43 -8.91
N ASN A 179 -12.87 -16.31 -7.95
CA ASN A 179 -13.38 -17.69 -7.98
C ASN A 179 -14.91 -17.79 -7.96
N GLY A 180 -15.58 -16.85 -7.29
CA GLY A 180 -17.05 -16.84 -7.19
C GLY A 180 -17.76 -16.46 -8.48
N PHE A 181 -17.06 -15.76 -9.38
CA PHE A 181 -17.63 -15.22 -10.63
C PHE A 181 -16.85 -15.69 -11.86
N LYS A 182 -16.04 -16.75 -11.71
CA LYS A 182 -15.13 -17.24 -12.75
C LYS A 182 -15.87 -17.59 -14.04
N ASN A 183 -15.27 -17.23 -15.15
CA ASN A 183 -15.68 -17.58 -16.51
C ASN A 183 -14.45 -17.61 -17.42
N GLU A 184 -14.64 -17.97 -18.69
CA GLU A 184 -13.54 -18.07 -19.66
C GLU A 184 -12.79 -16.74 -19.83
N THR A 185 -13.50 -15.60 -19.84
CA THR A 185 -12.88 -14.28 -19.98
C THR A 185 -11.97 -13.93 -18.79
N ILE A 186 -12.42 -14.19 -17.57
CA ILE A 186 -11.62 -14.00 -16.35
C ILE A 186 -10.41 -14.94 -16.38
N GLU A 187 -10.61 -16.20 -16.78
CA GLU A 187 -9.53 -17.19 -16.88
C GLU A 187 -8.42 -16.73 -17.83
N GLU A 188 -8.76 -16.27 -19.03
CA GLU A 188 -7.81 -15.74 -20.00
C GLU A 188 -7.02 -14.55 -19.45
N GLN A 189 -7.71 -13.63 -18.76
CA GLN A 189 -7.06 -12.47 -18.17
C GLN A 189 -6.17 -12.82 -16.97
N VAL A 190 -6.55 -13.79 -16.15
CA VAL A 190 -5.71 -14.31 -15.07
C VAL A 190 -4.49 -15.02 -15.64
N LYS A 191 -4.63 -15.77 -16.74
CA LYS A 191 -3.50 -16.40 -17.45
C LYS A 191 -2.53 -15.36 -18.03
N ALA A 192 -3.06 -14.28 -18.61
CA ALA A 192 -2.26 -13.15 -19.08
C ALA A 192 -1.53 -12.46 -17.92
N LEU A 193 -2.20 -12.27 -16.78
CA LEU A 193 -1.64 -11.66 -15.58
C LEU A 193 -0.51 -12.55 -15.04
N PHE A 194 -0.76 -13.84 -14.89
CA PHE A 194 0.21 -14.84 -14.45
C PHE A 194 1.49 -14.78 -15.29
N THR A 195 1.33 -14.81 -16.61
CA THR A 195 2.45 -14.78 -17.56
C THR A 195 3.25 -13.48 -17.44
N THR A 196 2.56 -12.35 -17.29
CA THR A 196 3.20 -11.04 -17.15
C THR A 196 3.99 -10.96 -15.85
N VAL A 197 3.40 -11.38 -14.73
CA VAL A 197 4.03 -11.42 -13.41
C VAL A 197 5.21 -12.38 -13.39
N MET A 198 5.12 -13.53 -14.08
CA MET A 198 6.23 -14.46 -14.25
C MET A 198 7.40 -13.84 -14.98
N ASN A 199 7.16 -13.17 -16.09
CA ASN A 199 8.22 -12.49 -16.82
C ASN A 199 8.90 -11.41 -15.98
N MET A 200 8.13 -10.68 -15.17
CA MET A 200 8.68 -9.71 -14.21
C MET A 200 9.54 -10.39 -13.14
N TYR A 201 9.11 -11.53 -12.59
CA TYR A 201 9.88 -12.27 -11.60
C TYR A 201 11.17 -12.88 -12.17
N ILE A 202 11.14 -13.38 -13.39
CA ILE A 202 12.33 -13.91 -14.08
C ILE A 202 13.34 -12.78 -14.33
N ALA A 203 12.86 -11.61 -14.73
CA ALA A 203 13.69 -10.43 -14.98
C ALA A 203 14.27 -9.82 -13.69
N ASP A 204 13.48 -9.83 -12.61
CA ASP A 204 13.90 -9.38 -11.29
C ASP A 204 13.36 -10.32 -10.21
N LYS A 205 14.23 -11.25 -9.78
CA LYS A 205 13.94 -12.17 -8.68
C LYS A 205 13.76 -11.47 -7.34
N SER A 206 14.13 -10.19 -7.21
CA SER A 206 13.92 -9.42 -5.99
C SER A 206 12.56 -8.72 -5.95
N SER A 207 11.84 -8.62 -7.08
CA SER A 207 10.58 -7.90 -7.23
C SER A 207 9.53 -8.32 -6.19
N GLU A 208 9.22 -7.42 -5.26
CA GLU A 208 8.20 -7.66 -4.24
C GLU A 208 6.81 -7.75 -4.84
N LEU A 209 6.48 -6.89 -5.82
CA LEU A 209 5.20 -6.92 -6.52
C LEU A 209 4.97 -8.29 -7.13
N ALA A 210 5.95 -8.83 -7.85
CA ALA A 210 5.80 -10.13 -8.49
C ALA A 210 5.64 -11.25 -7.45
N LYS A 211 6.47 -11.26 -6.40
CA LYS A 211 6.38 -12.25 -5.31
C LYS A 211 5.04 -12.23 -4.57
N ARG A 212 4.57 -11.04 -4.20
CA ARG A 212 3.30 -10.88 -3.47
C ARG A 212 2.11 -11.18 -4.34
N THR A 213 2.13 -10.76 -5.61
CA THR A 213 1.09 -11.13 -6.59
C THR A 213 1.01 -12.63 -6.76
N PHE A 214 2.15 -13.32 -6.92
CA PHE A 214 2.16 -14.77 -6.97
C PHE A 214 1.65 -15.44 -5.70
N THR A 215 1.99 -14.89 -4.54
CA THR A 215 1.48 -15.40 -3.27
C THR A 215 -0.04 -15.25 -3.19
N ALA A 216 -0.58 -14.11 -3.63
CA ALA A 216 -2.01 -13.86 -3.67
C ALA A 216 -2.72 -14.78 -4.69
N MET A 217 -2.15 -14.96 -5.88
CA MET A 217 -2.66 -15.82 -6.96
C MET A 217 -2.86 -17.28 -6.54
N LYS A 218 -2.20 -17.75 -5.46
CA LYS A 218 -2.44 -19.08 -4.89
C LYS A 218 -3.90 -19.31 -4.49
N ASN A 219 -4.64 -18.24 -4.22
CA ASN A 219 -6.05 -18.32 -3.83
C ASN A 219 -6.98 -18.41 -5.05
N TYR A 220 -6.46 -18.40 -6.28
CA TYR A 220 -7.25 -18.59 -7.50
C TYR A 220 -7.37 -20.07 -7.86
N HIS A 221 -8.58 -20.51 -8.20
CA HIS A 221 -8.90 -21.87 -8.64
C HIS A 221 -9.17 -21.87 -10.15
N ALA A 222 -8.10 -22.05 -10.92
CA ALA A 222 -8.12 -22.06 -12.38
C ALA A 222 -9.05 -23.14 -12.95
N LEU A 223 -9.72 -22.80 -14.05
CA LEU A 223 -10.47 -23.73 -14.89
C LEU A 223 -9.53 -24.61 -15.71
N ASP A 224 -8.41 -24.04 -16.17
CA ASP A 224 -7.38 -24.71 -16.94
C ASP A 224 -6.42 -25.50 -16.01
N GLU A 225 -6.32 -26.81 -16.24
CA GLU A 225 -5.47 -27.70 -15.43
C GLU A 225 -3.99 -27.27 -15.51
N GLN A 226 -3.55 -26.77 -16.67
CA GLN A 226 -2.18 -26.31 -16.86
C GLN A 226 -1.89 -25.02 -16.07
N LEU A 227 -2.79 -24.03 -16.11
CA LEU A 227 -2.68 -22.83 -15.27
C LEU A 227 -2.69 -23.19 -13.78
N SER A 228 -3.57 -24.10 -13.36
CA SER A 228 -3.63 -24.61 -11.98
C SER A 228 -2.29 -25.22 -11.55
N LYS A 229 -1.70 -26.10 -12.38
CA LYS A 229 -0.37 -26.67 -12.14
C LYS A 229 0.72 -25.59 -12.09
N ASN A 230 0.69 -24.60 -12.98
CA ASN A 230 1.69 -23.53 -13.01
C ASN A 230 1.63 -22.64 -11.76
N ILE A 231 0.43 -22.28 -11.30
CA ILE A 231 0.22 -21.59 -10.02
C ILE A 231 0.73 -22.47 -8.86
N GLY A 232 0.46 -23.77 -8.92
CA GLY A 232 0.91 -24.77 -7.96
C GLY A 232 2.43 -24.98 -7.92
N MET A 233 3.16 -24.96 -9.03
CA MET A 233 4.62 -25.17 -9.06
C MET A 233 5.41 -24.00 -8.47
N LEU A 234 4.87 -22.78 -8.54
CA LEU A 234 5.45 -21.61 -7.87
C LEU A 234 5.31 -21.68 -6.34
N LYS A 235 4.40 -22.52 -5.82
CA LYS A 235 4.25 -22.81 -4.37
C LYS A 235 5.59 -23.23 -3.77
N GLU A 236 6.29 -24.16 -4.42
CA GLU A 236 7.53 -24.73 -3.90
C GLU A 236 8.70 -23.77 -4.11
N SER A 237 8.83 -23.15 -5.29
CA SER A 237 9.98 -22.29 -5.60
C SER A 237 9.96 -20.91 -4.94
N ALA A 238 8.78 -20.33 -4.67
CA ALA A 238 8.63 -19.05 -3.99
C ALA A 238 8.70 -19.20 -2.45
N GLU A 239 8.19 -20.29 -1.88
CA GLU A 239 8.34 -20.56 -0.43
C GLU A 239 9.78 -20.91 -0.05
N ILE A 240 10.55 -21.55 -0.94
CA ILE A 240 11.98 -21.80 -0.72
C ILE A 240 12.80 -20.49 -0.66
N ASN A 241 12.33 -19.40 -1.30
CA ASN A 241 13.04 -18.11 -1.35
C ASN A 241 12.40 -17.00 -0.50
N TYR A 242 11.16 -17.17 -0.03
CA TYR A 242 10.56 -16.31 0.98
C TYR A 242 10.87 -16.87 2.36
N LYS A 243 12.10 -16.60 2.83
CA LYS A 243 12.23 -16.30 4.25
C LYS A 243 11.75 -14.84 4.37
N PRO A 244 10.74 -14.51 5.20
CA PRO A 244 10.64 -13.14 5.67
C PRO A 244 12.04 -12.75 6.16
N PHE A 245 12.40 -11.47 6.10
CA PHE A 245 13.66 -10.99 6.69
C PHE A 245 13.59 -11.17 8.21
N ALA A 246 13.62 -12.42 8.66
CA ALA A 246 14.01 -12.83 9.97
C ALA A 246 15.50 -12.58 9.95
N VAL A 247 15.92 -11.51 10.62
CA VAL A 247 17.29 -11.38 11.08
C VAL A 247 17.68 -12.77 11.58
N ASN A 248 18.60 -13.42 10.88
CA ASN A 248 19.20 -14.66 11.37
C ASN A 248 19.85 -14.27 12.69
N ARG A 249 19.11 -14.39 13.80
CA ARG A 249 19.66 -14.36 15.13
C ARG A 249 20.51 -15.60 15.19
N LYS A 250 21.76 -15.49 14.74
CA LYS A 250 22.83 -16.38 15.19
C LYS A 250 22.62 -16.43 16.70
N LYS A 251 22.29 -17.61 17.22
CA LYS A 251 22.14 -17.82 18.65
C LYS A 251 23.53 -17.61 19.23
N TYR A 252 23.82 -16.38 19.60
CA TYR A 252 25.07 -15.98 20.22
C TYR A 252 25.01 -16.42 21.69
N TYR A 253 25.08 -17.72 21.91
CA TYR A 253 25.21 -18.32 23.25
C TYR A 253 26.40 -17.71 24.01
N TRP A 254 27.42 -17.22 23.29
CA TRP A 254 28.55 -16.49 23.86
C TRP A 254 28.15 -15.14 24.49
N ILE A 255 27.12 -14.44 23.98
CA ILE A 255 26.65 -13.20 24.61
C ILE A 255 25.99 -13.50 25.95
N TYR A 256 25.22 -14.59 26.06
CA TYR A 256 24.67 -15.03 27.35
C TYR A 256 25.75 -15.48 28.33
N ALA A 257 26.84 -16.09 27.83
CA ALA A 257 28.01 -16.42 28.64
C ALA A 257 28.75 -15.17 29.13
N VAL A 258 28.91 -14.14 28.28
CA VAL A 258 29.53 -12.85 28.64
C VAL A 258 28.65 -12.08 29.63
N VAL A 259 27.33 -12.01 29.40
CA VAL A 259 26.39 -11.38 30.34
C VAL A 259 26.35 -12.14 31.67
N GLY A 260 26.41 -13.47 31.64
CA GLY A 260 26.55 -14.31 32.83
C GLY A 260 27.85 -14.03 33.59
N LEU A 261 28.98 -13.90 32.88
CA LEU A 261 30.27 -13.55 33.47
C LEU A 261 30.23 -12.16 34.12
N ILE A 262 29.63 -11.17 33.45
CA ILE A 262 29.49 -9.79 33.99
C ILE A 262 28.61 -9.79 35.24
N LEU A 263 27.54 -10.59 35.27
CA LEU A 263 26.69 -10.74 36.46
C LEU A 263 27.45 -11.42 37.60
N VAL A 264 28.24 -12.46 37.33
CA VAL A 264 29.08 -13.11 38.34
C VAL A 264 30.14 -12.13 38.87
N ILE A 265 30.80 -11.37 38.00
CA ILE A 265 31.77 -10.34 38.38
C ILE A 265 31.11 -9.26 39.25
N ARG A 266 29.93 -8.77 38.87
CA ARG A 266 29.19 -7.78 39.67
C ARG A 266 28.70 -8.34 41.00
N VAL A 267 28.27 -9.59 41.06
CA VAL A 267 27.87 -10.22 42.33
C VAL A 267 29.09 -10.51 43.20
N SER A 268 30.23 -10.89 42.63
CA SER A 268 31.48 -11.03 43.39
C SER A 268 32.02 -9.69 43.89
N MET A 269 31.91 -8.62 43.10
CA MET A 269 32.26 -7.26 43.55
C MET A 269 31.30 -6.78 44.64
N PHE A 270 30.01 -7.06 44.51
CA PHE A 270 29.03 -6.70 45.53
C PHE A 270 29.22 -7.49 46.84
N ILE A 271 29.65 -8.76 46.76
CA ILE A 271 30.00 -9.56 47.94
C ILE A 271 31.35 -9.13 48.51
N SER A 272 32.33 -8.70 47.69
CA SER A 272 33.58 -8.13 48.20
C SER A 272 33.36 -6.79 48.87
N ASP A 273 32.52 -5.92 48.31
CA ASP A 273 32.14 -4.62 48.86
C ASP A 273 31.38 -4.76 50.20
N ILE A 274 30.55 -5.81 50.35
CA ILE A 274 29.90 -6.13 51.64
C ILE A 274 30.89 -6.76 52.64
N SER A 275 31.96 -7.40 52.17
CA SER A 275 33.01 -7.94 53.05
C SER A 275 34.03 -6.87 53.50
N GLU A 276 34.22 -5.80 52.72
CA GLU A 276 35.10 -4.66 53.04
C GLU A 276 34.39 -3.56 53.84
N MET A 277 33.05 -3.58 53.94
CA MET A 277 32.28 -2.67 54.80
C MET A 277 32.46 -2.90 56.33
N ASN A 278 33.40 -3.77 56.75
CA ASN A 278 33.74 -4.01 58.16
C ASN A 278 35.14 -3.54 58.58
N SER A 279 35.87 -2.77 57.77
CA SER A 279 37.15 -2.17 58.16
C SER A 279 37.24 -0.69 57.80
N GLN A 280 36.67 0.12 58.69
CA GLN A 280 37.29 1.30 59.32
C GLN A 280 38.28 2.18 58.51
N TYR A 281 37.82 3.42 58.27
CA TYR A 281 38.46 4.74 58.38
C TYR A 281 39.74 5.12 57.57
N ASP A 282 39.59 6.31 56.97
CA ASP A 282 40.50 7.48 56.90
C ASP A 282 41.28 7.86 55.62
N SER A 283 41.06 9.14 55.29
CA SER A 283 41.98 10.16 54.78
C SER A 283 41.99 10.54 53.28
N TYR A 284 41.55 11.78 53.06
CA TYR A 284 42.07 12.90 52.23
C TYR A 284 42.69 12.73 50.83
N GLN A 285 42.17 13.60 49.95
CA GLN A 285 42.76 14.31 48.79
C GLN A 285 43.27 13.53 47.57
N ASN A 286 42.64 13.78 46.40
CA ASN A 286 43.19 14.72 45.42
C ASN A 286 42.14 15.09 44.36
N TYR A 287 42.09 16.38 44.01
CA TYR A 287 41.44 16.86 42.79
C TYR A 287 42.48 16.79 41.69
N ASP A 288 42.18 16.14 40.57
CA ASP A 288 42.81 16.44 39.29
C ASP A 288 41.80 16.25 38.15
N ASP A 289 42.00 17.11 37.17
CA ASP A 289 41.24 17.39 35.95
C ASP A 289 40.83 16.13 35.15
N TYR A 290 39.59 16.12 34.65
CA TYR A 290 39.18 15.21 33.59
C TYR A 290 38.70 16.01 32.37
N GLU A 291 39.56 16.08 31.35
CA GLU A 291 39.15 16.32 29.98
C GLU A 291 38.09 15.28 29.59
N MET A 292 36.88 15.75 29.32
CA MET A 292 35.78 14.92 28.87
C MET A 292 35.99 14.58 27.38
N GLN A 293 36.62 13.44 27.08
CA GLN A 293 36.52 12.83 25.76
C GLN A 293 35.07 12.38 25.55
N SER A 294 34.32 13.14 24.75
CA SER A 294 32.96 12.79 24.37
C SER A 294 32.96 11.48 23.58
N GLU A 295 32.31 10.43 24.10
CA GLU A 295 32.06 9.19 23.37
C GLU A 295 31.34 9.47 22.03
N PRO A 296 31.67 8.71 20.96
CA PRO A 296 31.00 8.88 19.67
C PRO A 296 29.51 8.53 19.81
N ARG A 297 28.64 9.51 19.52
CA ARG A 297 27.19 9.35 19.58
C ARG A 297 26.75 8.17 18.69
N GLN A 298 26.12 7.16 19.29
CA GLN A 298 25.50 6.08 18.54
C GLN A 298 24.31 6.64 17.73
N ILE A 299 24.41 6.57 16.41
CA ILE A 299 23.35 6.95 15.49
C ILE A 299 22.22 5.91 15.60
N ASP A 300 20.96 6.37 15.74
CA ASP A 300 19.78 5.50 15.78
C ASP A 300 19.71 4.62 14.53
N ARG A 301 19.27 3.38 14.72
CA ARG A 301 19.07 2.36 13.69
C ARG A 301 18.10 2.82 12.59
N TYR A 302 17.12 3.63 12.94
CA TYR A 302 16.21 4.26 11.97
C TYR A 302 16.98 5.12 10.94
N TYR A 303 17.94 5.93 11.42
CA TYR A 303 18.73 6.81 10.56
C TYR A 303 19.77 6.04 9.74
N THR A 304 20.31 4.93 10.25
CA THR A 304 21.23 4.09 9.46
C THR A 304 20.54 3.38 8.30
N ASP A 305 19.33 2.86 8.52
CA ASP A 305 18.56 2.20 7.46
C ASP A 305 18.10 3.21 6.40
N MET A 306 17.73 4.42 6.82
CA MET A 306 17.34 5.49 5.90
C MET A 306 18.53 6.01 5.08
N LYS A 307 19.70 6.21 5.69
CA LYS A 307 20.94 6.57 4.99
C LYS A 307 21.27 5.60 3.86
N PHE A 308 21.25 4.29 4.15
CA PHE A 308 21.47 3.25 3.14
C PHE A 308 20.45 3.33 1.99
N LYS A 309 19.20 3.68 2.29
CA LYS A 309 18.17 3.78 1.25
C LYS A 309 18.46 4.91 0.25
N ILE A 310 18.94 6.05 0.75
CA ILE A 310 19.25 7.25 -0.04
C ILE A 310 20.54 7.06 -0.83
N ASP A 311 21.57 6.50 -0.20
CA ASP A 311 22.82 6.16 -0.87
C ASP A 311 22.54 5.15 -1.99
N SER A 312 21.66 4.18 -1.76
CA SER A 312 21.18 3.26 -2.80
C SER A 312 20.48 4.00 -3.96
N PHE A 313 19.71 5.07 -3.72
CA PHE A 313 19.11 5.88 -4.79
C PHE A 313 20.17 6.63 -5.60
N ARG A 314 21.17 7.22 -4.91
CA ARG A 314 22.28 7.97 -5.52
C ARG A 314 23.22 7.07 -6.33
N VAL A 315 23.64 5.94 -5.76
CA VAL A 315 24.44 4.91 -6.44
C VAL A 315 23.70 4.36 -7.65
N PHE A 316 22.43 4.01 -7.48
CA PHE A 316 21.60 3.52 -8.57
C PHE A 316 21.45 4.54 -9.72
N LEU A 317 21.32 5.82 -9.38
CA LEU A 317 21.24 6.92 -10.33
C LEU A 317 22.53 7.21 -11.08
N ALA A 318 23.66 7.08 -10.38
CA ALA A 318 24.97 7.41 -10.89
C ALA A 318 25.56 6.28 -11.77
N ASP A 319 25.23 5.02 -11.49
CA ASP A 319 25.70 3.85 -12.25
C ASP A 319 24.80 3.53 -13.46
N TYR A 320 23.94 4.47 -13.85
CA TYR A 320 23.07 4.37 -15.00
C TYR A 320 23.83 4.17 -16.30
N ASN A 321 23.42 3.18 -17.10
CA ASN A 321 23.96 2.94 -18.43
C ASN A 321 22.86 3.03 -19.50
N GLN A 322 22.92 4.09 -20.32
CA GLN A 322 21.96 4.33 -21.40
C GLN A 322 21.92 3.19 -22.43
N THR A 323 23.05 2.52 -22.68
CA THR A 323 23.11 1.45 -23.69
C THR A 323 22.33 0.21 -23.25
N GLN A 324 22.10 0.03 -21.95
CA GLN A 324 21.37 -1.10 -21.42
C GLN A 324 19.85 -0.90 -21.48
N ILE A 325 19.34 0.21 -22.03
CA ILE A 325 17.91 0.52 -21.99
C ILE A 325 17.19 0.01 -23.23
N ARG A 326 16.20 -0.86 -23.01
CA ARG A 326 15.37 -1.40 -24.10
C ARG A 326 14.15 -0.55 -24.39
N ARG A 327 13.51 0.01 -23.36
CA ARG A 327 12.22 0.70 -23.48
C ARG A 327 12.11 1.83 -22.48
N LEU A 328 11.50 2.92 -22.93
CA LEU A 328 11.25 4.13 -22.15
C LEU A 328 9.75 4.46 -22.17
N THR A 329 9.16 4.66 -21.00
CA THR A 329 7.82 5.27 -20.89
C THR A 329 7.99 6.70 -20.42
N LYS A 330 7.81 7.67 -21.32
CA LYS A 330 7.96 9.08 -20.98
C LYS A 330 6.87 9.54 -20.03
N LEU A 331 7.25 10.32 -19.02
CA LEU A 331 6.31 11.05 -18.20
C LEU A 331 5.99 12.38 -18.91
N SER A 332 4.89 12.43 -19.66
CA SER A 332 4.56 13.59 -20.51
C SER A 332 3.95 14.78 -19.77
N ASN A 333 3.50 14.60 -18.52
CA ASN A 333 2.58 15.54 -17.87
C ASN A 333 3.13 16.18 -16.58
N ILE A 334 4.38 15.92 -16.20
CA ILE A 334 4.95 16.54 -15.01
C ILE A 334 5.17 18.04 -15.24
N LYS A 335 4.75 18.87 -14.28
CA LYS A 335 4.87 20.32 -14.29
C LYS A 335 6.01 20.77 -13.38
N THR A 336 6.60 21.93 -13.66
CA THR A 336 7.56 22.56 -12.76
C THR A 336 6.95 22.74 -11.36
N GLY A 337 7.73 22.41 -10.33
CA GLY A 337 7.33 22.39 -8.92
C GLY A 337 6.81 21.05 -8.41
N GLN A 338 6.43 20.11 -9.28
CA GLN A 338 5.99 18.78 -8.86
C GLN A 338 7.18 17.91 -8.43
N ASN A 339 6.89 16.93 -7.57
CA ASN A 339 7.85 15.96 -7.06
C ASN A 339 7.85 14.69 -7.94
N PRO A 340 8.91 14.40 -8.70
CA PRO A 340 9.01 13.17 -9.49
C PRO A 340 9.42 11.94 -8.65
N PHE A 341 9.73 12.12 -7.36
CA PHE A 341 10.34 11.14 -6.48
C PHE A 341 9.59 10.99 -5.14
N GLU A 342 8.25 10.90 -5.21
CA GLU A 342 7.35 10.79 -4.04
C GLU A 342 7.65 9.63 -3.09
N THR A 343 8.43 8.64 -3.55
CA THR A 343 8.86 7.48 -2.76
C THR A 343 9.97 7.81 -1.75
N PHE A 344 10.75 8.88 -1.99
CA PHE A 344 11.91 9.28 -1.17
C PHE A 344 11.77 10.67 -0.59
N TYR A 345 11.13 11.55 -1.34
CA TYR A 345 10.96 12.94 -1.02
C TYR A 345 9.47 13.17 -0.80
N GLU A 346 9.14 13.90 0.24
CA GLU A 346 7.77 14.32 0.52
C GLU A 346 7.35 15.42 -0.47
N ASN A 347 6.05 15.49 -0.74
CA ASN A 347 5.50 16.66 -1.40
C ASN A 347 5.66 17.88 -0.50
N GLN A 348 5.74 19.08 -1.08
CA GLN A 348 5.93 20.29 -0.28
C GLN A 348 4.90 20.36 0.86
N PRO A 349 5.34 20.57 2.11
CA PRO A 349 4.41 20.70 3.22
C PRO A 349 3.50 21.92 2.96
N THR A 350 2.19 21.68 3.05
CA THR A 350 1.19 22.75 3.08
C THR A 350 1.31 23.50 4.40
N GLY A 351 2.08 24.60 4.41
CA GLY A 351 2.28 25.46 5.57
C GLY A 351 2.82 26.83 5.20
N GLU A 352 2.39 27.85 5.94
CA GLU A 352 2.77 29.26 5.80
C GLU A 352 4.21 29.49 6.28
N SER A 353 5.20 29.10 5.48
CA SER A 353 6.55 29.67 5.63
C SER A 353 6.69 30.82 4.65
N ASN A 354 7.12 31.97 5.15
CA ASN A 354 7.32 33.20 4.37
C ASN A 354 8.69 33.26 3.67
N ASN A 355 9.52 32.21 3.79
CA ASN A 355 10.86 32.17 3.20
C ASN A 355 10.84 31.36 1.90
N TYR A 356 10.89 32.07 0.78
CA TYR A 356 10.92 31.47 -0.54
C TYR A 356 12.23 31.82 -1.23
N LEU A 357 12.86 30.81 -1.80
CA LEU A 357 13.97 30.97 -2.73
C LEU A 357 13.44 30.71 -4.13
N ARG A 358 13.69 31.62 -5.07
CA ARG A 358 13.41 31.33 -6.47
C ARG A 358 14.62 30.64 -7.08
N VAL A 359 14.40 29.41 -7.56
CA VAL A 359 15.39 28.65 -8.32
C VAL A 359 14.96 28.67 -9.78
N ARG A 360 15.82 29.19 -10.65
CA ARG A 360 15.59 29.23 -12.09
C ARG A 360 16.52 28.27 -12.79
N ASN A 361 15.98 27.51 -13.74
CA ASN A 361 16.77 26.64 -14.59
C ASN A 361 16.93 27.31 -15.96
N THR A 362 18.10 27.89 -16.24
CA THR A 362 18.42 28.50 -17.53
C THR A 362 19.14 27.53 -18.47
N SER A 363 19.31 26.28 -18.06
CA SER A 363 19.98 25.26 -18.88
C SER A 363 19.07 24.68 -19.96
N ASN A 364 19.66 23.96 -20.91
CA ASN A 364 18.93 23.17 -21.90
C ASN A 364 18.47 21.80 -21.39
N TYR A 365 18.61 21.53 -20.10
CA TYR A 365 18.25 20.28 -19.43
C TYR A 365 17.14 20.55 -18.42
N ASP A 366 16.32 19.56 -18.14
CA ASP A 366 15.44 19.60 -16.97
C ASP A 366 16.27 19.32 -15.72
N VAL A 367 15.87 19.93 -14.60
CA VAL A 367 16.54 19.82 -13.30
C VAL A 367 15.57 19.17 -12.32
N VAL A 368 16.06 18.25 -11.49
CA VAL A 368 15.42 17.90 -10.23
C VAL A 368 16.30 18.38 -9.11
N LEU A 369 15.75 19.29 -8.31
CA LEU A 369 16.39 19.80 -7.10
C LEU A 369 15.99 18.93 -5.92
N LEU A 370 16.98 18.33 -5.25
CA LEU A 370 16.78 17.39 -4.14
C LEU A 370 17.14 18.08 -2.82
N GLU A 371 16.12 18.46 -2.04
CA GLU A 371 16.31 19.09 -0.73
C GLU A 371 16.57 18.03 0.34
N ASN A 372 17.67 18.20 1.09
CA ASN A 372 18.02 17.33 2.21
C ASN A 372 18.37 18.16 3.45
N ALA A 373 17.93 17.71 4.63
CA ALA A 373 18.41 18.23 5.92
C ALA A 373 19.63 17.41 6.39
N VAL A 374 20.73 18.06 6.75
CA VAL A 374 21.89 17.36 7.34
C VAL A 374 21.71 17.25 8.86
N LEU A 375 21.48 16.03 9.33
CA LEU A 375 21.47 15.68 10.74
C LEU A 375 22.83 15.09 11.14
N TYR A 376 23.27 15.38 12.37
CA TYR A 376 24.48 14.78 12.97
C TYR A 376 25.73 14.84 12.07
N ASP A 377 25.96 16.01 11.46
CA ASP A 377 27.13 16.38 10.63
C ASP A 377 27.39 15.52 9.38
N SER A 378 26.60 14.47 9.12
CA SER A 378 26.90 13.52 8.04
C SER A 378 25.69 12.79 7.45
N ILE A 379 24.49 12.92 8.04
CA ILE A 379 23.29 12.20 7.60
C ILE A 379 22.41 13.14 6.81
N LYS A 380 22.28 12.90 5.51
CA LYS A 380 21.40 13.67 4.61
C LYS A 380 20.01 13.05 4.66
N MET A 381 19.02 13.78 5.19
CA MET A 381 17.62 13.37 5.29
C MET A 381 16.80 14.02 4.16
N PRO A 382 16.24 13.25 3.22
CA PRO A 382 15.39 13.76 2.14
C PRO A 382 14.19 14.50 2.72
N ARG A 383 13.90 15.68 2.16
CA ARG A 383 12.72 16.45 2.52
C ARG A 383 11.75 16.50 1.37
N THR A 384 12.11 17.24 0.32
CA THR A 384 11.27 17.41 -0.85
C THR A 384 12.12 17.45 -2.13
N ALA A 385 11.50 17.18 -3.26
CA ALA A 385 12.14 17.27 -4.56
C ALA A 385 11.30 18.13 -5.50
N HIS A 386 11.98 18.95 -6.29
CA HIS A 386 11.34 19.88 -7.23
C HIS A 386 11.82 19.61 -8.64
N PHE A 387 10.90 19.19 -9.51
CA PHE A 387 11.13 19.19 -10.95
C PHE A 387 11.09 20.62 -11.48
N ILE A 388 12.09 21.02 -12.25
CA ILE A 388 12.19 22.35 -12.87
C ILE A 388 12.51 22.14 -14.34
N LYS A 389 11.53 22.43 -15.20
CA LYS A 389 11.70 22.29 -16.65
C LYS A 389 12.73 23.27 -17.18
N ALA A 390 13.42 22.90 -18.26
CA ALA A 390 14.34 23.78 -18.96
C ALA A 390 13.70 25.14 -19.29
N GLY A 391 14.33 26.24 -18.86
CA GLY A 391 13.87 27.62 -19.07
C GLY A 391 12.86 28.13 -18.05
N GLU A 392 12.39 27.29 -17.11
CA GLU A 392 11.38 27.65 -16.10
C GLU A 392 12.01 27.92 -14.71
N SER A 393 11.19 28.38 -13.78
CA SER A 393 11.58 28.66 -12.40
C SER A 393 10.57 28.11 -11.41
N VAL A 394 11.02 27.74 -10.22
CA VAL A 394 10.18 27.30 -9.11
C VAL A 394 10.46 28.14 -7.86
N ALA A 395 9.42 28.41 -7.07
CA ALA A 395 9.58 28.94 -5.73
C ALA A 395 9.73 27.75 -4.75
N VAL A 396 10.90 27.64 -4.14
CA VAL A 396 11.21 26.62 -3.14
C VAL A 396 10.95 27.22 -1.76
N ASN A 397 10.02 26.63 -1.03
CA ASN A 397 9.79 26.97 0.36
C ASN A 397 10.81 26.21 1.22
N PHE A 398 11.64 26.91 1.97
CA PHE A 398 12.64 26.29 2.85
C PHE A 398 12.50 26.83 4.27
N ASN A 399 12.66 25.93 5.25
CA ASN A 399 12.50 26.29 6.66
C ASN A 399 13.83 26.79 7.24
N ASN A 400 13.94 28.10 7.51
CA ASN A 400 15.14 28.75 8.09
C ASN A 400 15.52 28.21 9.48
N ALA A 401 14.64 27.46 10.16
CA ALA A 401 14.94 26.84 11.45
C ALA A 401 15.94 25.67 11.34
N ASP A 402 16.13 25.10 10.15
CA ASP A 402 17.08 24.02 9.92
C ASP A 402 18.41 24.59 9.40
N THR A 403 19.36 24.86 10.29
CA THR A 403 20.66 25.48 9.97
C THR A 403 21.59 24.61 9.08
N LYS A 404 21.09 23.52 8.48
CA LYS A 404 21.86 22.59 7.64
C LYS A 404 21.06 22.00 6.47
N THR A 405 20.25 22.80 5.79
CA THR A 405 19.64 22.39 4.51
C THR A 405 20.68 22.42 3.40
N ILE A 406 20.77 21.34 2.64
CA ILE A 406 21.60 21.21 1.44
C ILE A 406 20.73 20.78 0.27
N PHE A 407 21.17 21.12 -0.92
CA PHE A 407 20.57 20.71 -2.17
C PHE A 407 21.55 19.86 -2.96
N ASN A 408 21.06 18.76 -3.53
CA ASN A 408 21.76 18.02 -4.57
C ASN A 408 21.01 18.18 -5.88
N ILE A 409 21.74 18.22 -6.99
CA ILE A 409 21.18 18.52 -8.31
C ILE A 409 21.23 17.27 -9.20
N TYR A 410 20.09 16.93 -9.81
CA TYR A 410 20.01 15.86 -10.81
C TYR A 410 19.51 16.44 -12.13
N MET A 411 20.30 16.35 -13.21
CA MET A 411 19.98 16.99 -14.48
C MET A 411 19.96 16.03 -15.65
N GLY A 412 19.02 16.24 -16.57
CA GLY A 412 18.92 15.43 -17.77
C GLY A 412 17.77 15.85 -18.68
N LYS A 413 17.44 15.00 -19.65
CA LYS A 413 16.28 15.16 -20.54
C LYS A 413 15.42 13.91 -20.49
N LYS A 414 14.14 14.10 -20.84
CA LYS A 414 13.17 13.01 -21.07
C LYS A 414 13.03 12.13 -19.82
N LEU A 415 12.46 12.71 -18.75
CA LEU A 415 12.10 11.95 -17.56
C LEU A 415 11.12 10.81 -17.93
N ALA A 416 11.48 9.57 -17.60
CA ALA A 416 10.81 8.36 -18.07
C ALA A 416 11.03 7.20 -17.10
N THR A 417 10.18 6.16 -17.19
CA THR A 417 10.52 4.83 -16.63
C THR A 417 11.30 4.03 -17.67
N PHE A 418 12.19 3.14 -17.23
CA PHE A 418 13.10 2.41 -18.11
C PHE A 418 13.21 0.95 -17.69
N GLN A 419 13.44 0.11 -18.70
CA GLN A 419 13.67 -1.33 -18.57
C GLN A 419 15.03 -1.68 -19.17
N THR A 420 15.84 -2.43 -18.43
CA THR A 420 17.16 -2.84 -18.91
C THR A 420 17.09 -3.96 -19.97
N GLU A 421 18.23 -4.32 -20.56
CA GLU A 421 18.36 -5.48 -21.45
C GLU A 421 18.00 -6.81 -20.78
N SER A 422 18.24 -6.93 -19.47
CA SER A 422 17.82 -8.08 -18.67
C SER A 422 16.34 -8.04 -18.30
N ASN A 423 15.56 -7.12 -18.88
CA ASN A 423 14.18 -6.80 -18.53
C ASN A 423 14.00 -6.29 -17.09
N HIS A 424 15.09 -5.96 -16.38
CA HIS A 424 15.05 -5.49 -15.01
C HIS A 424 14.34 -4.12 -14.94
N LEU A 425 13.50 -3.98 -13.91
CA LEU A 425 12.75 -2.76 -13.62
C LEU A 425 13.27 -2.15 -12.33
N PHE A 426 13.40 -0.83 -12.32
CA PHE A 426 13.82 -0.10 -11.15
C PHE A 426 12.60 0.24 -10.30
N VAL A 427 12.32 -0.65 -9.36
CA VAL A 427 11.12 -0.64 -8.50
C VAL A 427 11.55 -0.52 -7.04
N ARG A 428 10.88 0.36 -6.28
CA ARG A 428 11.09 0.49 -4.82
C ARG A 428 9.78 0.61 -4.06
N ASN A 429 9.84 0.44 -2.74
CA ASN A 429 8.70 0.36 -1.83
C ASN A 429 7.64 -0.62 -2.33
N GLY A 430 8.13 -1.77 -2.76
CA GLY A 430 7.34 -2.94 -3.01
C GLY A 430 6.59 -2.97 -4.34
N SER A 431 6.44 -1.86 -5.08
CA SER A 431 5.73 -1.85 -6.36
C SER A 431 5.88 -0.56 -7.19
N ILE A 432 6.59 0.51 -6.78
CA ILE A 432 6.57 1.77 -7.55
C ILE A 432 7.74 1.80 -8.53
N VAL A 433 7.46 1.90 -9.83
CA VAL A 433 8.49 2.09 -10.86
C VAL A 433 8.97 3.54 -10.79
N GLU A 434 10.27 3.74 -10.62
CA GLU A 434 10.80 5.08 -10.44
C GLU A 434 11.14 5.77 -11.76
N TYR A 435 10.86 7.07 -11.84
CA TYR A 435 11.20 7.90 -13.00
C TYR A 435 12.68 8.27 -13.00
N ARG A 436 13.30 8.38 -14.18
CA ARG A 436 14.69 8.85 -14.37
C ARG A 436 14.84 9.55 -15.71
N PHE A 437 15.85 10.41 -15.83
CA PHE A 437 16.18 11.01 -17.11
C PHE A 437 16.83 9.97 -18.01
N SER A 438 16.32 9.78 -19.23
CA SER A 438 16.91 8.85 -20.19
C SER A 438 18.20 9.39 -20.84
N GLU A 439 18.44 10.69 -20.70
CA GLU A 439 19.64 11.38 -21.19
C GLU A 439 20.17 12.23 -20.05
N LEU A 440 21.33 11.88 -19.49
CA LEU A 440 21.96 12.62 -18.40
C LEU A 440 22.98 13.63 -18.93
N ILE A 441 23.26 14.66 -18.15
CA ILE A 441 24.41 15.54 -18.41
C ILE A 441 25.73 14.75 -18.28
N PRO A 442 26.80 15.17 -18.97
CA PRO A 442 28.16 14.76 -18.63
C PRO A 442 28.43 15.04 -17.14
N ASN A 443 29.14 14.15 -16.46
CA ASN A 443 29.51 14.27 -15.03
C ASN A 443 28.33 14.35 -14.05
N VAL A 444 27.15 13.82 -14.41
CA VAL A 444 25.97 13.78 -13.53
C VAL A 444 26.24 13.20 -12.14
N LYS A 445 27.20 12.27 -12.01
CA LYS A 445 27.60 11.68 -10.73
C LYS A 445 28.21 12.73 -9.80
N GLU A 446 29.20 13.46 -10.31
CA GLU A 446 29.86 14.54 -9.56
C GLU A 446 28.83 15.59 -9.14
N VAL A 447 28.01 16.04 -10.09
CA VAL A 447 26.96 17.04 -9.84
C VAL A 447 25.94 16.59 -8.79
N LEU A 448 25.56 15.31 -8.78
CA LEU A 448 24.62 14.75 -7.81
C LEU A 448 25.25 14.56 -6.42
N GLU A 449 26.56 14.34 -6.35
CA GLU A 449 27.31 14.14 -5.09
C GLU A 449 27.65 15.45 -4.39
N THR A 450 27.85 16.55 -5.15
CA THR A 450 28.12 17.89 -4.61
C THR A 450 26.95 18.44 -3.79
N ASP A 451 27.27 19.00 -2.61
CA ASP A 451 26.30 19.66 -1.76
C ASP A 451 26.28 21.16 -2.01
N TYR A 452 25.09 21.68 -2.35
CA TYR A 452 24.87 23.11 -2.58
C TYR A 452 24.07 23.71 -1.44
N VAL A 453 24.53 24.83 -0.90
CA VAL A 453 23.75 25.63 0.05
C VAL A 453 23.35 26.95 -0.61
N PHE A 454 22.05 27.12 -0.83
CA PHE A 454 21.50 28.38 -1.35
C PHE A 454 21.08 29.28 -0.19
N LYS A 455 21.64 30.50 -0.15
CA LYS A 455 21.24 31.55 0.80
C LYS A 455 20.27 32.55 0.18
N ASN A 456 20.30 32.68 -1.15
CA ASN A 456 19.47 33.59 -1.94
C ASN A 456 19.06 32.90 -3.25
N ASP A 457 18.21 33.56 -4.03
CA ASP A 457 17.83 33.14 -5.40
C ASP A 457 19.01 32.52 -6.16
N ALA A 458 18.72 31.48 -6.93
CA ALA A 458 19.73 30.71 -7.63
C ALA A 458 19.36 30.50 -9.09
N ASP A 459 20.27 30.86 -10.00
CA ASP A 459 20.18 30.52 -11.41
C ASP A 459 21.09 29.30 -11.69
N ILE A 460 20.46 28.18 -12.06
CA ILE A 460 21.14 26.93 -12.42
C ILE A 460 21.32 26.89 -13.93
N ASN A 461 22.58 26.78 -14.36
CA ASN A 461 22.96 26.72 -15.77
C ASN A 461 23.94 25.58 -16.04
N PHE A 462 23.86 24.97 -17.23
CA PHE A 462 24.80 23.92 -17.65
C PHE A 462 25.36 24.26 -19.02
N VAL A 463 26.61 24.70 -19.07
CA VAL A 463 27.28 25.23 -20.28
C VAL A 463 28.67 24.66 -20.38
N ASN A 464 29.07 24.24 -21.60
CA ASN A 464 30.39 23.69 -21.90
C ASN A 464 30.78 22.47 -21.02
N GLY A 465 29.81 21.65 -20.61
CA GLY A 465 30.06 20.46 -19.81
C GLY A 465 30.21 20.71 -18.30
N HIS A 466 29.99 21.94 -17.85
CA HIS A 466 30.08 22.32 -16.44
C HIS A 466 28.76 22.88 -15.93
N LEU A 467 28.41 22.48 -14.71
CA LEU A 467 27.35 23.12 -13.94
C LEU A 467 27.85 24.47 -13.42
N ARG A 468 27.05 25.50 -13.58
CA ARG A 468 27.26 26.83 -13.02
C ARG A 468 26.02 27.21 -12.24
N ILE A 469 26.22 27.66 -11.01
CA ILE A 469 25.15 28.17 -10.17
C ILE A 469 25.49 29.59 -9.80
N ASP A 470 24.69 30.53 -10.29
CA ASP A 470 24.79 31.92 -9.90
C ASP A 470 23.84 32.15 -8.72
N SER A 471 24.38 32.21 -7.51
CA SER A 471 23.64 32.51 -6.27
C SER A 471 24.52 33.29 -5.31
N GLU A 472 23.98 34.38 -4.74
CA GLU A 472 24.69 35.17 -3.75
C GLU A 472 24.85 34.36 -2.44
N GLY A 473 26.10 34.10 -2.05
CA GLY A 473 26.41 33.34 -0.83
C GLY A 473 26.40 31.82 -0.97
N LEU A 474 26.51 31.30 -2.20
CA LEU A 474 26.68 29.88 -2.51
C LEU A 474 27.87 29.27 -1.74
N ILE A 475 27.64 28.12 -1.12
CA ILE A 475 28.70 27.26 -0.58
C ILE A 475 28.60 25.91 -1.29
N GLU A 476 29.69 25.50 -1.93
CA GLU A 476 29.87 24.19 -2.59
C GLU A 476 30.78 23.34 -1.69
N ASN A 477 30.28 22.19 -1.24
CA ASN A 477 31.03 21.24 -0.39
C ASN A 477 31.12 19.85 -1.01
#